data_AF-A4EH84-F1
#
_entry.id   AF-A4EH84-F1
#
_cell.length_a   1.000
_cell.length_b   1.000
_cell.length_c   1.000
_cell.angle_alpha   90.00
_cell.angle_beta   90.00
_cell.angle_gamma   90.00
#
_symmetry.space_group_name_H-M   'P 1'
#
loop_
_entity.id
_entity.type
_entity.pdbx_description
1 polymer ?
#
loop_
_entity_poly.entity_id
_entity_poly.type
_entity_poly.pdbx_seq_one_letter_code
_entity_poly.pdbx_strand_id
1 'polypeptide(L)'
;MKPVMPAIAFCIVTIAQPASATVEDCMVDTWIADMRDVADMMALQMQGTATPVRGEIAMQIADDGSFTLLADDMIINVQVPNVPAMDVKVVGYSAGQLDAADNVFLASVSDYNLVGSADVLGQTMEIPFSSETGMGGGGTGWFECAGDTLRFEATVDGVTNANRMPRLWRRR
;
A
#
# COMPACT_ATOMS: atom_id res chain seq x y z
N MET A 1 65.51 -26.34 -17.51
CA MET A 1 64.61 -25.16 -17.48
C MET A 1 63.18 -25.69 -17.46
N LYS A 2 62.42 -25.43 -16.39
CA LYS A 2 61.01 -25.84 -16.23
C LYS A 2 60.10 -24.63 -16.55
N PRO A 3 59.05 -24.76 -17.37
CA PRO A 3 58.06 -23.71 -17.50
C PRO A 3 57.04 -23.82 -16.35
N VAL A 4 56.75 -22.68 -15.73
CA VAL A 4 55.70 -22.51 -14.73
C VAL A 4 54.48 -21.95 -15.47
N MET A 5 53.36 -22.68 -15.46
CA MET A 5 52.07 -22.18 -15.96
C MET A 5 51.36 -21.39 -14.86
N PRO A 6 50.78 -20.21 -15.15
CA PRO A 6 49.95 -19.50 -14.19
C PRO A 6 48.52 -20.08 -14.22
N ALA A 7 48.02 -20.46 -13.05
CA ALA A 7 46.61 -20.82 -12.86
C ALA A 7 45.75 -19.55 -12.96
N ILE A 8 44.90 -19.48 -13.97
CA ILE A 8 43.88 -18.43 -14.09
C ILE A 8 42.70 -18.85 -13.21
N ALA A 9 42.52 -18.15 -12.09
CA ALA A 9 41.35 -18.29 -11.25
C ALA A 9 40.15 -17.62 -11.93
N PHE A 10 39.15 -18.42 -12.28
CA PHE A 10 37.88 -17.95 -12.83
C PHE A 10 36.98 -17.52 -11.65
N CYS A 11 36.87 -16.23 -11.38
CA CYS A 11 35.85 -15.69 -10.48
C CYS A 11 34.50 -15.73 -11.19
N ILE A 12 33.67 -16.72 -10.84
CA ILE A 12 32.27 -16.75 -11.26
C ILE A 12 31.54 -15.65 -10.48
N VAL A 13 31.23 -14.55 -11.14
CA VAL A 13 30.31 -13.54 -10.63
C VAL A 13 28.91 -14.10 -10.80
N THR A 14 28.32 -14.63 -9.74
CA THR A 14 26.90 -14.95 -9.68
C THR A 14 26.13 -13.64 -9.71
N ILE A 15 25.62 -13.28 -10.89
CA ILE A 15 24.66 -12.18 -11.05
C ILE A 15 23.36 -12.70 -10.42
N ALA A 16 23.07 -12.31 -9.17
CA ALA A 16 21.80 -12.60 -8.55
C ALA A 16 20.72 -11.87 -9.35
N GLN A 17 19.94 -12.60 -10.14
CA GLN A 17 18.73 -12.05 -10.74
C GLN A 17 17.80 -11.66 -9.59
N PRO A 18 17.14 -10.48 -9.64
CA PRO A 18 16.09 -10.18 -8.68
C PRO A 18 15.07 -11.31 -8.77
N ALA A 19 14.72 -11.91 -7.63
CA ALA A 19 13.61 -12.84 -7.59
C ALA A 19 12.39 -12.10 -8.12
N SER A 20 11.84 -12.54 -9.26
CA SER A 20 10.55 -12.05 -9.74
C SER A 20 9.54 -12.30 -8.62
N ALA A 21 8.81 -11.26 -8.22
CA ALA A 21 7.72 -11.44 -7.28
C ALA A 21 6.69 -12.40 -7.89
N THR A 22 6.13 -13.30 -7.08
CA THR A 22 5.09 -14.22 -7.56
C THR A 22 3.75 -13.58 -7.23
N VAL A 23 2.98 -13.17 -8.24
CA VAL A 23 1.62 -12.66 -8.04
C VAL A 23 0.62 -13.60 -8.71
N GLU A 24 -0.43 -13.97 -7.99
CA GLU A 24 -1.52 -14.73 -8.57
C GLU A 24 -2.23 -13.94 -9.69
N ASP A 25 -2.43 -14.58 -10.85
CA ASP A 25 -3.01 -13.97 -12.05
C ASP A 25 -4.30 -13.19 -11.79
N CYS A 26 -5.13 -13.66 -10.86
CA CYS A 26 -6.40 -13.02 -10.58
C CYS A 26 -6.24 -11.62 -9.97
N MET A 27 -5.09 -11.33 -9.32
CA MET A 27 -4.77 -10.04 -8.69
C MET A 27 -4.28 -9.00 -9.69
N VAL A 28 -3.82 -9.42 -10.87
CA VAL A 28 -3.28 -8.52 -11.90
C VAL A 28 -4.43 -7.74 -12.54
N ASP A 29 -4.71 -6.55 -12.02
CA ASP A 29 -5.67 -5.59 -12.57
C ASP A 29 -5.58 -4.24 -11.81
N THR A 30 -6.53 -3.35 -12.11
CA THR A 30 -6.84 -2.17 -11.32
C THR A 30 -7.99 -2.46 -10.35
N TRP A 31 -7.76 -2.13 -9.09
CA TRP A 31 -8.65 -2.37 -7.97
C TRP A 31 -9.03 -1.06 -7.29
N ILE A 32 -10.28 -0.92 -6.88
CA ILE A 32 -10.79 0.25 -6.16
C ILE A 32 -11.09 -0.16 -4.72
N ALA A 33 -10.52 0.55 -3.75
CA ALA A 33 -10.76 0.29 -2.34
C ALA A 33 -12.21 0.59 -1.94
N ASP A 34 -12.75 -0.17 -0.99
CA ASP A 34 -13.97 0.23 -0.29
C ASP A 34 -13.69 1.48 0.56
N MET A 35 -14.33 2.59 0.22
CA MET A 35 -14.11 3.88 0.89
C MET A 35 -14.59 3.90 2.34
N ARG A 36 -15.44 2.96 2.76
CA ARG A 36 -15.79 2.79 4.19
C ARG A 36 -14.66 2.13 4.95
N ASP A 37 -14.00 1.12 4.37
CA ASP A 37 -12.79 0.55 4.97
C ASP A 37 -11.70 1.61 5.11
N VAL A 38 -11.49 2.42 4.08
CA VAL A 38 -10.55 3.55 4.12
C VAL A 38 -10.91 4.55 5.22
N ALA A 39 -12.20 4.88 5.37
CA ALA A 39 -12.65 5.75 6.46
C ALA A 39 -12.39 5.12 7.83
N ASP A 40 -12.67 3.83 8.02
CA ASP A 40 -12.36 3.12 9.27
C ASP A 40 -10.86 3.18 9.62
N MET A 41 -9.98 3.05 8.63
CA MET A 41 -8.53 3.25 8.81
C MET A 41 -8.19 4.67 9.28
N MET A 42 -8.80 5.68 8.67
CA MET A 42 -8.59 7.08 9.04
C MET A 42 -9.10 7.36 10.46
N ALA A 43 -10.27 6.81 10.82
CA ALA A 43 -10.84 6.93 12.15
C ALA A 43 -9.90 6.37 13.23
N LEU A 44 -9.27 5.21 12.96
CA LEU A 44 -8.28 4.61 13.85
C LEU A 44 -7.02 5.47 13.98
N GLN A 45 -6.48 5.97 12.87
CA GLN A 45 -5.28 6.82 12.86
C GLN A 45 -5.50 8.15 13.60
N MET A 46 -6.67 8.76 13.41
CA MET A 46 -7.02 10.08 13.98
C MET A 46 -7.71 10.00 15.34
N GLN A 47 -7.93 8.78 15.88
CA GLN A 47 -8.62 8.54 17.15
C GLN A 47 -10.00 9.20 17.21
N GLY A 48 -10.79 9.06 16.14
CA GLY A 48 -12.08 9.70 15.97
C GLY A 48 -13.06 8.85 15.19
N THR A 49 -14.02 9.51 14.55
CA THR A 49 -14.88 8.91 13.52
C THR A 49 -14.54 9.51 12.16
N ALA A 50 -14.76 8.74 11.10
CA ALA A 50 -14.51 9.19 9.74
C ALA A 50 -15.60 8.67 8.82
N THR A 51 -15.96 9.47 7.82
CA THR A 51 -16.95 9.10 6.81
C THR A 51 -16.47 9.53 5.42
N PRO A 52 -16.61 8.67 4.41
CA PRO A 52 -16.18 9.01 3.06
C PRO A 52 -17.12 10.09 2.47
N VAL A 53 -16.54 11.11 1.85
CA VAL A 53 -17.28 12.19 1.19
C VAL A 53 -17.28 11.98 -0.32
N ARG A 54 -16.09 11.86 -0.92
CA ARG A 54 -15.89 11.68 -2.37
C ARG A 54 -14.48 11.20 -2.70
N GLY A 55 -14.26 10.91 -3.98
CA GLY A 55 -13.00 10.40 -4.51
C GLY A 55 -12.85 8.90 -4.30
N GLU A 56 -11.69 8.39 -4.64
CA GLU A 56 -11.39 6.96 -4.58
C GLU A 56 -9.91 6.69 -4.31
N ILE A 57 -9.63 5.44 -3.97
CA ILE A 57 -8.28 4.90 -4.00
C ILE A 57 -8.26 3.77 -5.00
N ALA A 58 -7.38 3.90 -5.99
CA ALA A 58 -7.12 2.85 -6.96
C ALA A 58 -5.77 2.21 -6.69
N MET A 59 -5.67 0.89 -6.87
CA MET A 59 -4.42 0.15 -6.85
C MET A 59 -4.29 -0.65 -8.14
N GLN A 60 -3.26 -0.37 -8.91
CA GLN A 60 -2.88 -1.18 -10.06
C GLN A 60 -1.82 -2.18 -9.64
N ILE A 61 -2.01 -3.46 -9.98
CA ILE A 61 -1.05 -4.54 -9.78
C ILE A 61 -0.69 -5.10 -11.17
N ALA A 62 0.59 -5.12 -11.49
CA ALA A 62 1.12 -5.70 -12.73
C ALA A 62 1.55 -7.16 -12.55
N ASP A 63 1.80 -7.84 -13.67
CA ASP A 63 2.22 -9.25 -13.72
C ASP A 63 3.61 -9.49 -13.14
N ASP A 64 4.49 -8.48 -13.16
CA ASP A 64 5.81 -8.52 -12.54
C ASP A 64 5.79 -8.26 -11.02
N GLY A 65 4.61 -8.07 -10.44
CA GLY A 65 4.39 -7.76 -9.04
C GLY A 65 4.60 -6.29 -8.68
N SER A 66 4.92 -5.41 -9.64
CA SER A 66 4.87 -3.98 -9.38
C SER A 66 3.44 -3.56 -9.05
N PHE A 67 3.29 -2.68 -8.06
CA PHE A 67 2.00 -2.09 -7.74
C PHE A 67 2.11 -0.57 -7.56
N THR A 68 1.02 0.12 -7.87
CA THR A 68 0.85 1.55 -7.61
C THR A 68 -0.53 1.80 -7.04
N LEU A 69 -0.58 2.39 -5.86
CA LEU A 69 -1.78 2.90 -5.21
C LEU A 69 -1.85 4.41 -5.41
N LEU A 70 -2.99 4.91 -5.89
CA LEU A 70 -3.26 6.32 -6.15
C LEU A 70 -4.50 6.77 -5.36
N ALA A 71 -4.37 7.87 -4.62
CA ALA A 71 -5.51 8.57 -4.05
C ALA A 71 -5.99 9.66 -5.03
N ASP A 72 -7.17 9.46 -5.63
CA ASP A 72 -7.76 10.38 -6.60
C ASP A 72 -8.87 11.21 -5.96
N ASP A 73 -8.52 12.48 -5.68
CA ASP A 73 -9.38 13.49 -5.07
C ASP A 73 -10.19 12.98 -3.85
N MET A 74 -9.54 12.12 -3.06
CA MET A 74 -10.11 11.48 -1.89
C MET A 74 -10.39 12.52 -0.82
N ILE A 75 -11.63 12.59 -0.35
CA ILE A 75 -12.04 13.40 0.78
C ILE A 75 -12.79 12.54 1.79
N ILE A 76 -12.36 12.64 3.04
CA ILE A 76 -12.95 11.97 4.20
C ILE A 76 -13.30 13.04 5.22
N ASN A 77 -14.55 13.06 5.66
CA ASN A 77 -14.94 13.89 6.79
C ASN A 77 -14.51 13.20 8.08
N VAL A 78 -13.74 13.88 8.91
CA VAL A 78 -13.21 13.36 10.17
C VAL A 78 -13.73 14.19 11.33
N GLN A 79 -14.14 13.49 12.39
CA GLN A 79 -14.56 14.08 13.64
C GLN A 79 -13.76 13.48 14.80
N VAL A 80 -12.94 14.32 15.44
CA VAL A 80 -12.13 13.97 16.61
C VAL A 80 -12.69 14.69 17.85
N PRO A 81 -12.67 14.09 19.05
CA PRO A 81 -13.14 14.76 20.25
C PRO A 81 -12.46 16.13 20.48
N ASN A 82 -13.26 17.14 20.79
CA ASN A 82 -12.81 18.53 21.06
C ASN A 82 -12.19 19.26 19.85
N VAL A 83 -12.33 18.73 18.63
CA VAL A 83 -11.93 19.37 17.38
C VAL A 83 -13.18 19.55 16.51
N PRO A 84 -13.38 20.71 15.84
CA PRO A 84 -14.42 20.84 14.83
C PRO A 84 -14.30 19.74 13.76
N ALA A 85 -15.42 19.26 13.24
CA ALA A 85 -15.39 18.34 12.11
C ALA A 85 -14.68 19.01 10.93
N MET A 86 -13.86 18.23 10.23
CA MET A 86 -13.01 18.72 9.15
C MET A 86 -12.97 17.73 8.00
N ASP A 87 -12.87 18.25 6.78
CA ASP A 87 -12.68 17.45 5.59
C ASP A 87 -11.18 17.28 5.35
N VAL A 88 -10.72 16.04 5.42
CA VAL A 88 -9.36 15.64 5.11
C VAL A 88 -9.31 15.23 3.64
N LYS A 89 -8.61 16.03 2.83
CA LYS A 89 -8.27 15.69 1.44
C LYS A 89 -6.93 14.97 1.42
N VAL A 90 -6.89 13.81 0.75
CA VAL A 90 -5.66 13.04 0.54
C VAL A 90 -5.39 12.94 -0.96
N VAL A 91 -4.15 13.20 -1.33
CA VAL A 91 -3.68 13.12 -2.72
C VAL A 91 -2.30 12.48 -2.76
N GLY A 92 -1.94 11.95 -3.93
CA GLY A 92 -0.63 11.35 -4.17
C GLY A 92 -0.71 9.85 -4.34
N TYR A 93 0.43 9.18 -4.18
CA TYR A 93 0.57 7.76 -4.49
C TYR A 93 1.51 7.03 -3.54
N SER A 94 1.42 5.70 -3.59
CA SER A 94 2.38 4.75 -3.02
C SER A 94 2.69 3.70 -4.09
N ALA A 95 3.97 3.38 -4.29
CA ALA A 95 4.39 2.40 -5.28
C ALA A 95 5.47 1.47 -4.73
N GLY A 96 5.51 0.25 -5.27
CA GLY A 96 6.42 -0.77 -4.78
C GLY A 96 6.28 -2.12 -5.46
N GLN A 97 6.58 -3.16 -4.70
CA GLN A 97 6.55 -4.55 -5.12
C GLN A 97 5.63 -5.36 -4.21
N LEU A 98 4.84 -6.24 -4.81
CA LEU A 98 3.91 -7.14 -4.19
C LEU A 98 4.29 -8.56 -4.57
N ASP A 99 4.61 -9.38 -3.57
CA ASP A 99 4.72 -10.84 -3.69
C ASP A 99 3.47 -11.43 -3.04
N ALA A 100 2.64 -12.15 -3.80
CA ALA A 100 1.33 -12.62 -3.38
C ALA A 100 1.01 -13.99 -4.00
N ALA A 101 1.22 -15.04 -3.21
CA ALA A 101 0.97 -16.42 -3.60
C ALA A 101 0.46 -17.23 -2.40
N ASP A 102 -0.30 -18.30 -2.68
CA ASP A 102 -0.80 -19.23 -1.65
C ASP A 102 -1.56 -18.50 -0.53
N ASN A 103 -2.37 -17.51 -0.91
CA ASN A 103 -3.11 -16.63 0.00
C ASN A 103 -2.26 -15.82 0.99
N VAL A 104 -0.95 -15.68 0.78
CA VAL A 104 -0.06 -14.85 1.59
C VAL A 104 0.50 -13.73 0.72
N PHE A 105 0.49 -12.51 1.24
CA PHE A 105 1.09 -11.36 0.55
C PHE A 105 2.20 -10.71 1.39
N LEU A 106 3.16 -10.12 0.67
CA LEU A 106 4.18 -9.20 1.12
C LEU A 106 4.20 -8.00 0.16
N ALA A 107 3.78 -6.85 0.64
CA ALA A 107 3.86 -5.57 -0.05
C ALA A 107 5.02 -4.75 0.53
N SER A 108 6.02 -4.46 -0.30
CA SER A 108 7.12 -3.56 0.01
C SER A 108 6.96 -2.26 -0.76
N VAL A 109 6.98 -1.13 -0.06
CA VAL A 109 6.86 0.21 -0.65
C VAL A 109 8.23 0.85 -0.78
N SER A 110 8.60 1.24 -2.00
CA SER A 110 9.86 1.92 -2.28
C SER A 110 9.67 3.42 -2.56
N ASP A 111 8.46 3.84 -2.93
CA ASP A 111 8.14 5.24 -3.22
C ASP A 111 6.79 5.60 -2.60
N TYR A 112 6.74 6.71 -1.85
CA TYR A 112 5.57 7.11 -1.09
C TYR A 112 5.45 8.64 -1.05
N ASN A 113 4.34 9.17 -1.54
CA ASN A 113 4.07 10.61 -1.60
C ASN A 113 2.59 10.93 -1.33
N LEU A 114 1.94 10.14 -0.47
CA LEU A 114 0.59 10.49 -0.01
C LEU A 114 0.68 11.64 0.98
N VAL A 115 -0.10 12.69 0.73
CA VAL A 115 -0.19 13.88 1.58
C VAL A 115 -1.64 14.16 1.91
N GLY A 116 -1.92 14.30 3.21
CA GLY A 116 -3.21 14.76 3.72
C GLY A 116 -3.20 16.26 3.91
N SER A 117 -4.35 16.88 3.72
CA SER A 117 -4.58 18.28 4.05
C SER A 117 -5.99 18.48 4.57
N ALA A 118 -6.17 19.36 5.54
CA ALA A 118 -7.48 19.73 6.06
C ALA A 118 -7.55 21.25 6.27
N ASP A 119 -8.72 21.84 6.05
CA ASP A 119 -9.00 23.20 6.49
C ASP A 119 -9.53 23.15 7.93
N VAL A 120 -8.78 23.74 8.85
CA VAL A 120 -9.19 23.90 10.24
C VAL A 120 -9.22 25.39 10.55
N LEU A 121 -10.45 25.91 10.71
CA LEU A 121 -10.70 27.31 11.07
C LEU A 121 -10.13 28.33 10.06
N GLY A 122 -10.12 28.00 8.77
CA GLY A 122 -9.64 28.86 7.69
C GLY A 122 -8.12 28.77 7.46
N GLN A 123 -7.45 27.78 8.07
CA GLN A 123 -6.05 27.47 7.85
C GLN A 123 -5.91 26.06 7.29
N THR A 124 -5.18 25.92 6.18
CA THR A 124 -4.80 24.61 5.65
C THR A 124 -3.68 24.03 6.51
N MET A 125 -3.94 22.89 7.12
CA MET A 125 -2.93 22.08 7.80
C MET A 125 -2.61 20.85 6.96
N GLU A 126 -1.33 20.57 6.77
CA GLU A 126 -0.87 19.30 6.20
C GLU A 126 -0.86 18.21 7.28
N ILE A 127 -1.33 17.03 6.90
CA ILE A 127 -1.34 15.83 7.72
C ILE A 127 -0.34 14.87 7.08
N PRO A 128 0.85 14.70 7.70
CA PRO A 128 1.89 13.86 7.12
C PRO A 128 1.48 12.38 7.21
N PHE A 129 1.55 11.69 6.08
CA PHE A 129 1.54 10.23 6.04
C PHE A 129 2.97 9.72 5.79
N SER A 130 3.29 8.56 6.32
CA SER A 130 4.54 7.86 6.02
C SER A 130 4.24 6.44 5.58
N SER A 131 5.15 5.77 4.89
CA SER A 131 4.99 4.34 4.60
C SER A 131 4.97 3.46 5.86
N GLU A 132 5.48 3.96 7.00
CA GLU A 132 5.47 3.22 8.27
C GLU A 132 4.11 3.24 8.95
N THR A 133 3.34 4.31 8.78
CA THR A 133 2.11 4.56 9.56
C THR A 133 0.87 4.79 8.70
N GLY A 134 1.08 5.14 7.43
CA GLY A 134 0.07 5.55 6.48
C GLY A 134 -0.51 4.39 5.68
N MET A 135 -1.69 4.66 5.12
CA MET A 135 -2.37 3.79 4.19
C MET A 135 -1.51 3.51 2.96
N GLY A 136 -1.50 2.27 2.48
CA GLY A 136 -0.71 1.88 1.32
C GLY A 136 0.78 1.85 1.63
N GLY A 137 1.19 1.85 2.89
CA GLY A 137 2.59 1.77 3.33
C GLY A 137 3.23 0.39 3.20
N GLY A 138 2.52 -0.56 2.59
CA GLY A 138 2.92 -1.96 2.49
C GLY A 138 2.53 -2.75 3.73
N GLY A 139 3.04 -3.97 3.82
CA GLY A 139 2.77 -4.90 4.92
C GLY A 139 2.78 -6.35 4.46
N THR A 140 2.63 -7.25 5.42
CA THR A 140 2.51 -8.68 5.16
C THR A 140 1.17 -9.18 5.67
N GLY A 141 0.62 -10.23 5.10
CA GLY A 141 -0.57 -10.82 5.65
C GLY A 141 -1.22 -11.83 4.73
N TRP A 142 -2.52 -11.99 4.90
CA TRP A 142 -3.32 -12.90 4.11
C TRP A 142 -4.11 -12.15 3.04
N PHE A 143 -4.34 -12.79 1.90
CA PHE A 143 -5.22 -12.27 0.86
C PHE A 143 -6.15 -13.34 0.29
N GLU A 144 -7.25 -12.88 -0.29
CA GLU A 144 -8.15 -13.69 -1.10
C GLU A 144 -8.56 -12.89 -2.33
N CYS A 145 -8.52 -13.56 -3.47
CA CYS A 145 -8.83 -12.99 -4.75
C CYS A 145 -9.84 -13.89 -5.45
N ALA A 146 -11.05 -13.37 -5.65
CA ALA A 146 -12.19 -14.13 -6.15
C ALA A 146 -12.99 -13.27 -7.14
N GLY A 147 -12.81 -13.54 -8.44
CA GLY A 147 -13.47 -12.80 -9.52
C GLY A 147 -13.16 -11.30 -9.47
N ASP A 148 -14.17 -10.51 -9.13
CA ASP A 148 -14.10 -9.04 -9.07
C ASP A 148 -13.84 -8.50 -7.67
N THR A 149 -13.53 -9.35 -6.69
CA THR A 149 -13.18 -8.93 -5.33
C THR A 149 -11.78 -9.35 -4.95
N LEU A 150 -11.07 -8.45 -4.31
CA LEU A 150 -9.78 -8.69 -3.70
C LEU A 150 -9.85 -8.26 -2.24
N ARG A 151 -9.41 -9.13 -1.34
CA ARG A 151 -9.44 -8.91 0.11
C ARG A 151 -8.05 -9.07 0.68
N PHE A 152 -7.65 -8.14 1.55
CA PHE A 152 -6.42 -8.21 2.33
C PHE A 152 -6.70 -8.19 3.82
N GLU A 153 -5.90 -8.95 4.56
CA GLU A 153 -5.79 -8.89 6.01
C GLU A 153 -4.32 -8.70 6.38
N ALA A 154 -3.91 -7.43 6.43
CA ALA A 154 -2.54 -7.05 6.78
C ALA A 154 -2.25 -7.32 8.26
N THR A 155 -1.00 -7.66 8.57
CA THR A 155 -0.51 -7.98 9.91
C THR A 155 0.75 -7.19 10.23
N VAL A 156 0.94 -6.84 11.51
CA VAL A 156 2.17 -6.29 12.07
C VAL A 156 2.47 -7.08 13.33
N ASP A 157 3.68 -7.60 13.46
CA ASP A 157 4.10 -8.47 14.58
C ASP A 157 3.14 -9.66 14.84
N GLY A 158 2.57 -10.22 13.76
CA GLY A 158 1.65 -11.35 13.80
C GLY A 158 0.22 -11.00 14.21
N VAL A 159 -0.11 -9.71 14.36
CA VAL A 159 -1.46 -9.24 14.72
C VAL A 159 -2.07 -8.48 13.55
N THR A 160 -3.34 -8.75 13.22
CA THR A 160 -4.06 -8.03 12.16
C THR A 160 -4.04 -6.52 12.43
N ASN A 161 -3.62 -5.75 11.43
CA ASN A 161 -3.49 -4.31 11.50
C ASN A 161 -4.27 -3.66 10.36
N ALA A 162 -5.43 -3.10 10.71
CA ALA A 162 -6.33 -2.45 9.75
C ALA A 162 -5.70 -1.21 9.09
N ASN A 163 -4.68 -0.58 9.69
CA ASN A 163 -4.13 0.70 9.21
C ASN A 163 -3.13 0.58 8.05
N ARG A 164 -2.79 -0.64 7.60
CA ARG A 164 -1.74 -0.87 6.59
C ARG A 164 -2.25 -0.90 5.16
N MET A 165 -3.34 -1.61 4.93
CA MET A 165 -3.95 -1.82 3.61
C MET A 165 -5.48 -1.84 3.76
N PRO A 166 -6.23 -1.12 2.91
CA PRO A 166 -7.68 -1.31 2.84
C PRO A 166 -8.01 -2.80 2.69
N ARG A 167 -9.03 -3.26 3.41
CA ARG A 167 -9.34 -4.69 3.44
C ARG A 167 -10.05 -5.13 2.18
N LEU A 168 -11.07 -4.39 1.75
CA LEU A 168 -11.90 -4.75 0.61
C LEU A 168 -11.59 -3.90 -0.62
N TRP A 169 -11.51 -4.60 -1.75
CA TRP A 169 -11.28 -4.02 -3.05
C TRP A 169 -12.20 -4.65 -4.08
N ARG A 170 -12.59 -3.85 -5.07
CA ARG A 170 -13.36 -4.30 -6.23
C ARG A 170 -12.61 -4.01 -7.51
N ARG A 171 -12.74 -4.88 -8.50
CA ARG A 171 -12.17 -4.66 -9.84
C ARG A 171 -12.82 -3.40 -10.46
N ARG A 172 -12.02 -2.64 -11.20
CA ARG A 172 -12.47 -1.42 -11.87
C ARG A 172 -13.35 -1.70 -13.09
#